data_AF-A0A392PNT1-F1
#
_entry.id   AF-A0A392PNT1-F1
#
_cell.length_a   1.000
_cell.length_b   1.000
_cell.length_c   1.000
_cell.angle_alpha   90.00
_cell.angle_beta   90.00
_cell.angle_gamma   90.00
#
_symmetry.space_group_name_H-M   'P 1'
#
loop_
_entity.id
_entity.type
_entity.pdbx_description
1 polymer ?
#
loop_
_entity_poly.entity_id
_entity_poly.type
_entity_poly.pdbx_seq_one_letter_code
_entity_poly.pdbx_strand_id
1 'polypeptide(L)' 'MDEEVTTESRKETEVAPALIAVHPTGHHIAVAVGPELRIFNLLFFTR' A
#
# COMPACT_ATOMS: atom_id res chain seq x y z
N MET A 1 43.31 1.39 -13.46
CA MET A 1 42.17 0.46 -13.61
C MET A 1 41.19 0.91 -12.57
N ASP A 2 40.34 1.85 -12.95
CA ASP A 2 39.32 2.43 -12.08
C ASP A 2 38.27 1.36 -11.86
N GLU A 3 38.24 0.77 -10.66
CA GLU A 3 37.18 -0.14 -10.26
C GLU A 3 35.88 0.67 -10.15
N GLU A 4 35.07 0.61 -11.19
CA GLU A 4 33.69 1.07 -11.18
C GLU A 4 32.91 0.17 -10.22
N VAL A 5 32.82 0.59 -8.95
CA VAL A 5 31.94 -0.05 -7.97
C VAL A 5 30.51 0.23 -8.40
N THR A 6 29.92 -0.69 -9.15
CA THR A 6 28.49 -0.74 -9.41
C THR A 6 27.80 -1.08 -8.09
N THR A 7 27.57 -0.06 -7.26
CA THR A 7 26.68 -0.17 -6.12
C THR A 7 25.28 -0.35 -6.70
N GLU A 8 24.89 -1.61 -6.88
CA GLU A 8 23.49 -1.96 -7.05
C GLU A 8 22.77 -1.53 -5.78
N SER A 9 22.35 -0.27 -5.79
CA SER A 9 21.55 0.33 -4.74
C SER A 9 20.26 -0.47 -4.70
N ARG A 10 20.23 -1.50 -3.84
CA ARG A 10 18.99 -2.13 -3.40
C ARG A 10 18.17 -0.97 -2.87
N LYS A 11 17.24 -0.46 -3.69
CA LYS A 11 16.26 0.53 -3.27
C LYS A 11 15.57 -0.07 -2.05
N GLU A 12 15.98 0.40 -0.89
CA GLU A 12 15.36 0.05 0.37
C GLU A 12 13.91 0.49 0.21
N THR A 13 13.01 -0.49 0.15
CA THR A 13 11.60 -0.20 -0.02
C THR A 13 11.13 0.36 1.31
N GLU A 14 10.85 1.65 1.36
CA GLU A 14 10.29 2.28 2.55
C GLU A 14 8.91 1.69 2.82
N VAL A 15 8.79 0.94 3.92
CA VAL A 15 7.53 0.31 4.33
C VAL A 15 6.90 1.16 5.43
N ALA A 16 5.69 1.65 5.18
CA ALA A 16 4.86 2.30 6.19
C ALA A 16 3.78 1.34 6.72
N PRO A 17 3.39 1.46 8.01
CA PRO A 17 2.29 0.67 8.55
C PRO A 17 0.96 1.03 7.87
N ALA A 18 0.07 0.05 7.78
CA ALA A 18 -1.26 0.22 7.20
C ALA A 18 -2.37 -0.14 8.20
N LEU A 19 -3.44 0.67 8.22
CA LEU A 19 -4.68 0.38 8.93
C LEU A 19 -5.79 0.15 7.91
N ILE A 20 -6.55 -0.93 8.09
CA ILE A 20 -7.64 -1.33 7.19
C ILE A 20 -8.92 -1.46 8.01
N ALA A 21 -9.99 -0.81 7.56
CA ALA A 21 -11.32 -0.91 8.17
C ALA A 21 -12.39 -1.15 7.12
N VAL A 22 -13.32 -2.06 7.42
CA VAL A 22 -14.51 -2.30 6.60
C VAL A 22 -15.65 -1.46 7.15
N HIS A 23 -16.32 -0.69 6.29
CA HIS A 23 -17.49 0.07 6.69
C HIS A 23 -18.62 -0.88 7.13
N PRO A 24 -19.43 -0.57 8.16
CA PRO A 24 -20.45 -1.50 8.68
C PRO A 24 -21.47 -1.99 7.64
N THR A 25 -21.72 -1.21 6.59
CA THR A 25 -22.61 -1.62 5.48
C THR A 25 -21.96 -2.60 4.51
N GLY A 26 -20.68 -2.93 4.67
CA GLY A 26 -19.92 -3.86 3.82
C GLY A 26 -19.52 -3.31 2.45
N HIS A 27 -20.07 -2.17 2.01
CA HIS A 27 -19.84 -1.64 0.66
C HIS A 27 -18.52 -0.87 0.48
N HIS A 28 -17.81 -0.57 1.56
CA HIS A 28 -16.60 0.26 1.48
C HIS A 28 -15.49 -0.27 2.37
N ILE A 29 -14.25 -0.06 1.94
CA ILE A 29 -13.04 -0.26 2.75
C ILE A 29 -12.27 1.05 2.82
N ALA A 30 -11.86 1.44 4.02
CA ALA A 30 -10.91 2.51 4.26
C ALA A 30 -9.51 1.91 4.49
N VAL A 31 -8.51 2.43 3.79
CA VAL A 31 -7.10 2.06 3.94
C VAL A 31 -6.30 3.31 4.23
N ALA A 32 -5.60 3.33 5.36
CA ALA A 32 -4.63 4.36 5.71
C ALA A 32 -3.21 3.79 5.64
N VAL A 33 -2.30 4.47 4.94
CA VAL A 33 -0.86 4.13 4.88
C VAL A 33 -0.06 5.39 5.24
N GLY A 34 0.58 5.40 6.40
CA GLY A 34 1.12 6.64 6.96
C GLY A 34 0.02 7.71 7.11
N PRO A 35 0.21 8.94 6.60
CA PRO A 35 -0.80 10.00 6.64
C PRO A 35 -1.84 9.93 5.51
N GLU A 36 -1.67 9.05 4.53
CA GLU A 36 -2.53 8.97 3.34
C GLU A 36 -3.73 8.06 3.61
N LEU A 37 -4.95 8.55 3.34
CA LEU A 37 -6.21 7.79 3.50
C LEU A 37 -6.92 7.62 2.15
N ARG A 38 -7.29 6.38 1.83
CA ARG A 38 -8.03 6.02 0.61
C ARG A 38 -9.28 5.23 0.95
N ILE A 39 -10.36 5.48 0.23
CA ILE A 39 -11.64 4.76 0.38
C ILE A 39 -11.93 4.03 -0.93
N PHE A 40 -12.19 2.72 -0.82
CA PHE A 40 -12.52 1.85 -1.95
C PHE A 40 -13.96 1.37 -1.83
N ASN A 41 -14.67 1.30 -2.95
CA ASN A 41 -15.99 0.69 -3.04
C ASN A 41 -15.85 -0.81 -3.36
N LEU A 42 -16.53 -1.67 -2.61
CA LEU A 42 -16.57 -3.11 -2.85
C LEU A 42 -17.71 -3.45 -3.79
N LEU A 43 -17.35 -3.80 -5.02
CA LEU A 43 -18.27 -4.39 -5.98
C LEU A 43 -18.48 -5.86 -5.61
N PHE A 44 -19.60 -6.17 -4.96
CA PHE A 44 -20.04 -7.56 -4.81
C PHE A 44 -20.76 -8.00 -6.08
N PHE A 45 -20.16 -8.92 -6.84
CA PHE A 45 -20.90 -9.74 -7.79
C PHE A 45 -21.46 -10.95 -7.04
N THR A 46 -22.74 -10.90 -6.69
CA THR A 46 -23.46 -12.10 -6.23
C THR A 46 -23.53 -13.08 -7.38
N ARG A 47 -23.00 -14.29 -7.15
CA ARG A 47 -23.03 -15.44 -8.07
C ARG A 47 -24.44 -15.97 -8.29
#